data_AF-A0A6G0HE46-F1
#
_entry.id   AF-A0A6G0HE46-F1
#
_cell.length_a   1.000
_cell.length_b   1.000
_cell.length_c   1.000
_cell.angle_alpha   90.00
_cell.angle_beta   90.00
_cell.angle_gamma   90.00
#
_symmetry.space_group_name_H-M   'P 1'
#
loop_
_entity.id
_entity.type
_entity.pdbx_description
1 polymer ?
#
loop_
_entity_poly.entity_id
_entity_poly.type
_entity_poly.pdbx_seq_one_letter_code
_entity_poly.pdbx_strand_id
1 'polypeptide(L)'
;MAKLLQFENDVKTLKKWMADVDVFLNEEWPALGDSEALEKQLEQCTALVNDIHTIQPSVNGINEVGLYLKKEAEPPFAIYIQKLLDELNGQWEMVCKQAYAKKSALKGGLDKTMALRKEMQEMQEWSGSTRPRKTTGERLHIQNTGGATQGCGGAQGV
;
A
#
# COMPACT_ATOMS: atom_id res chain seq x y z
N MET A 1 -5.46 -34.49 -33.36
CA MET A 1 -5.62 -33.10 -33.82
C MET A 1 -6.28 -32.18 -32.82
N ALA A 2 -7.46 -32.49 -32.25
CA ALA A 2 -8.12 -31.59 -31.29
C ALA A 2 -7.28 -31.24 -30.04
N LYS A 3 -6.54 -32.19 -29.46
CA LYS A 3 -5.70 -31.96 -28.28
C LYS A 3 -4.54 -30.97 -28.51
N LEU A 4 -3.92 -31.03 -29.70
CA LEU A 4 -2.82 -30.12 -30.05
C LEU A 4 -3.31 -28.69 -30.24
N LEU A 5 -4.43 -28.52 -30.96
CA LEU A 5 -5.06 -27.22 -31.15
C LEU A 5 -5.51 -26.61 -29.83
N GLN A 6 -6.06 -27.42 -28.91
CA GLN A 6 -6.43 -26.95 -27.58
C GLN A 6 -5.19 -26.47 -26.80
N PHE A 7 -4.13 -27.28 -26.77
CA PHE A 7 -2.87 -26.92 -26.12
C PHE A 7 -2.29 -25.60 -26.65
N GLU A 8 -2.21 -25.43 -27.97
CA GLU A 8 -1.69 -24.19 -28.56
C GLU A 8 -2.55 -22.97 -28.22
N ASN A 9 -3.87 -23.11 -28.22
CA ASN A 9 -4.78 -22.03 -27.82
C ASN A 9 -4.65 -21.70 -26.33
N ASP A 10 -4.53 -22.69 -25.46
CA ASP A 10 -4.39 -22.51 -24.02
C ASP A 10 -3.05 -21.82 -23.70
N VAL A 11 -1.96 -22.27 -24.31
CA VAL A 11 -0.64 -21.63 -24.21
C VAL A 11 -0.70 -20.19 -24.67
N LYS A 12 -1.32 -19.92 -25.82
CA LYS A 12 -1.43 -18.57 -26.37
C LYS A 12 -2.26 -17.65 -25.47
N THR A 13 -3.36 -18.17 -24.93
CA THR A 13 -4.25 -17.43 -24.02
C THR A 13 -3.51 -17.09 -22.73
N LEU A 14 -2.79 -18.06 -22.16
CA LEU A 14 -2.00 -17.85 -20.95
C LEU A 14 -0.87 -16.85 -21.18
N LYS A 15 -0.13 -16.97 -22.29
CA LYS A 15 0.93 -15.99 -22.65
C LYS A 15 0.36 -14.58 -22.81
N LYS A 16 -0.81 -14.43 -23.40
CA LYS A 16 -1.47 -13.12 -23.53
C LYS A 16 -1.83 -12.56 -22.15
N TRP A 17 -2.46 -13.36 -21.29
CA TRP A 17 -2.80 -12.95 -19.93
C TRP A 17 -1.54 -12.54 -19.15
N MET A 18 -0.46 -13.31 -19.24
CA MET A 18 0.81 -12.97 -18.57
C MET A 18 1.40 -11.66 -19.09
N ALA A 19 1.30 -11.37 -20.40
CA ALA A 19 1.76 -10.10 -20.97
C ALA A 19 0.92 -8.91 -20.46
N ASP A 20 -0.40 -9.07 -20.39
CA ASP A 20 -1.30 -8.03 -19.84
C ASP A 20 -0.98 -7.77 -18.35
N VAL A 21 -0.70 -8.83 -17.60
CA VAL A 21 -0.30 -8.75 -16.18
C VAL A 21 1.08 -8.13 -16.01
N ASP A 22 2.05 -8.46 -16.88
CA ASP A 22 3.39 -7.87 -16.83
C ASP A 22 3.35 -6.35 -17.02
N VAL A 23 2.48 -5.86 -17.91
CA VAL A 23 2.23 -4.40 -18.05
C VAL A 23 1.72 -3.80 -16.74
N PHE A 24 0.74 -4.42 -16.09
CA PHE A 24 0.21 -3.98 -14.79
C PHE A 24 1.27 -4.02 -13.67
N LEU A 25 2.12 -5.06 -13.67
CA LEU A 25 3.19 -5.20 -12.68
C LEU A 25 4.28 -4.12 -12.87
N ASN A 26 4.55 -3.74 -14.11
CA ASN A 26 5.49 -2.68 -14.49
C ASN A 26 4.89 -1.25 -14.47
N GLU A 27 3.59 -1.09 -14.21
CA GLU A 27 3.00 0.24 -14.02
C GLU A 27 3.68 1.01 -12.88
N GLU A 28 3.77 2.33 -13.07
CA GLU A 28 4.40 3.26 -12.13
C GLU A 28 3.83 3.12 -10.71
N TRP A 29 4.71 3.23 -9.72
CA TRP A 29 4.33 3.11 -8.32
C TRP A 29 3.56 4.35 -7.86
N PRO A 30 2.53 4.18 -7.03
CA PRO A 30 1.76 5.29 -6.53
C PRO A 30 2.61 6.08 -5.54
N ALA A 31 2.37 7.39 -5.46
CA ALA A 31 3.12 8.25 -4.56
C ALA A 31 2.92 7.83 -3.08
N LEU A 32 4.01 7.65 -2.35
CA LEU A 32 3.99 7.36 -0.91
C LEU A 32 3.40 8.56 -0.16
N GLY A 33 2.12 8.46 0.22
CA GLY A 33 1.34 9.55 0.82
C GLY A 33 -0.08 9.64 0.27
N ASP A 34 -0.29 9.17 -0.96
CA ASP A 34 -1.60 8.99 -1.55
C ASP A 34 -2.19 7.63 -1.13
N SER A 35 -2.92 7.66 -0.01
CA SER A 35 -3.56 6.46 0.53
C SER A 35 -4.58 5.86 -0.44
N GLU A 36 -5.31 6.71 -1.18
CA GLU A 36 -6.37 6.25 -2.09
C GLU A 36 -5.77 5.50 -3.28
N ALA A 37 -4.70 6.05 -3.88
CA ALA A 37 -3.97 5.38 -4.95
C ALA A 37 -3.33 4.06 -4.47
N LEU A 38 -2.73 4.06 -3.27
CA LEU A 38 -2.15 2.86 -2.66
C LEU A 38 -3.21 1.77 -2.42
N GLU A 39 -4.37 2.13 -1.88
CA GLU A 39 -5.49 1.21 -1.64
C GLU A 39 -6.04 0.63 -2.93
N LYS A 40 -6.25 1.47 -3.94
CA LYS A 40 -6.74 1.03 -5.26
C LYS A 40 -5.79 0.03 -5.91
N GLN A 41 -4.49 0.31 -5.90
CA GLN A 41 -3.52 -0.60 -6.51
C GLN A 41 -3.35 -1.88 -5.69
N LEU A 42 -3.50 -1.82 -4.36
CA LEU A 42 -3.51 -2.99 -3.50
C LEU A 42 -4.71 -3.89 -3.77
N GLU A 43 -5.89 -3.32 -4.02
CA GLU A 43 -7.09 -4.04 -4.42
C GLU A 43 -6.86 -4.75 -5.78
N GLN A 44 -6.34 -4.04 -6.77
CA GLN A 44 -5.98 -4.61 -8.07
C GLN A 44 -4.95 -5.74 -7.95
N CYS A 45 -3.88 -5.56 -7.18
CA CYS A 45 -2.91 -6.62 -6.91
C CYS A 45 -3.52 -7.80 -6.17
N THR A 46 -4.51 -7.57 -5.30
CA THR A 46 -5.20 -8.64 -4.60
C THR A 46 -6.10 -9.44 -5.54
N ALA A 47 -6.80 -8.77 -6.45
CA ALA A 47 -7.55 -9.40 -7.53
C ALA A 47 -6.61 -10.25 -8.41
N LEU A 48 -5.47 -9.71 -8.81
CA LEU A 48 -4.46 -10.44 -9.59
C LEU A 48 -3.99 -11.72 -8.89
N VAL A 49 -3.75 -11.67 -7.57
CA VAL A 49 -3.38 -12.87 -6.80
C VAL A 49 -4.50 -13.91 -6.78
N ASN A 50 -5.76 -13.49 -6.77
CA ASN A 50 -6.89 -14.42 -6.89
C ASN A 50 -6.96 -15.02 -8.30
N ASP A 51 -6.77 -14.22 -9.34
CA ASP A 51 -6.71 -14.69 -10.72
C ASP A 51 -5.59 -15.71 -10.92
N ILE A 52 -4.42 -15.48 -10.33
CA ILE A 52 -3.30 -16.43 -10.30
C ILE A 52 -3.77 -17.78 -9.72
N HIS A 53 -4.45 -17.78 -8.58
CA HIS A 53 -4.96 -19.02 -7.98
C HIS A 53 -6.00 -19.71 -8.87
N THR A 54 -6.86 -18.96 -9.57
CA THR A 54 -7.87 -19.51 -10.47
C THR A 54 -7.28 -20.07 -11.76
N ILE A 55 -6.18 -19.50 -12.26
CA ILE A 55 -5.53 -19.90 -13.51
C ILE A 55 -4.48 -20.99 -13.25
N GLN A 56 -3.94 -21.12 -12.04
CA GLN A 56 -2.96 -22.15 -11.67
C GLN A 56 -3.36 -23.58 -12.12
N PRO A 57 -4.61 -24.05 -11.95
CA PRO A 57 -5.03 -25.36 -12.45
C PRO A 57 -4.96 -25.47 -13.98
N SER A 58 -5.27 -24.39 -14.71
CA SER A 58 -5.14 -24.33 -16.17
C SER A 58 -3.68 -24.44 -16.59
N VAL A 59 -2.75 -23.79 -15.89
CA VAL A 59 -1.30 -23.94 -16.14
C VAL A 59 -0.84 -25.38 -15.94
N ASN A 60 -1.30 -26.03 -14.86
CA ASN A 60 -1.02 -27.44 -14.60
C ASN A 60 -1.57 -28.33 -15.73
N GLY A 61 -2.81 -28.09 -16.18
CA GLY A 61 -3.42 -28.83 -17.29
C GLY A 61 -2.65 -28.66 -18.61
N ILE A 62 -2.19 -27.45 -18.93
CA ILE A 62 -1.34 -27.19 -20.10
C ILE A 62 -0.03 -28.00 -20.00
N ASN A 63 0.59 -28.03 -18.83
CA ASN A 63 1.80 -28.82 -18.60
C ASN A 63 1.55 -30.33 -18.79
N GLU A 64 0.46 -30.87 -18.26
CA GLU A 64 0.11 -32.28 -18.42
C GLU A 64 -0.12 -32.64 -19.90
N VAL A 65 -0.87 -31.81 -20.63
CA VAL A 65 -1.11 -32.01 -22.06
C VAL A 65 0.19 -31.89 -22.85
N GLY A 66 1.04 -30.91 -22.55
CA GLY A 66 2.34 -30.75 -23.19
C GLY A 66 3.27 -31.94 -22.94
N LEU A 67 3.30 -32.48 -21.72
CA LEU A 67 4.06 -33.69 -21.40
C LEU A 67 3.53 -34.93 -22.14
N TYR A 68 2.21 -35.05 -22.30
CA TYR A 68 1.59 -36.11 -23.10
C TYR A 68 1.99 -35.98 -24.57
N LEU A 69 1.86 -34.78 -25.16
CA LEU A 69 2.22 -34.52 -26.55
C LEU A 69 3.70 -34.78 -26.81
N LYS A 70 4.58 -34.40 -25.88
CA LYS A 70 6.02 -34.68 -25.93
C LYS A 70 6.33 -36.18 -25.99
N LYS A 71 5.55 -37.04 -25.32
CA LYS A 71 5.75 -38.50 -25.34
C LYS A 71 5.37 -39.14 -26.67
N GLU A 72 4.37 -38.60 -27.35
CA GLU A 72 3.91 -39.10 -28.66
C GLU A 72 4.61 -38.44 -29.86
N ALA A 73 5.35 -37.36 -29.59
CA ALA A 73 6.06 -36.56 -30.58
C ALA A 73 7.39 -37.18 -31.02
N GLU A 74 7.78 -36.91 -32.28
CA GLU A 74 9.14 -37.15 -32.74
C GLU A 74 10.16 -36.28 -31.96
N PRO A 75 11.42 -36.72 -31.83
CA PRO A 75 12.45 -36.02 -31.05
C PRO A 75 12.55 -34.49 -31.28
N PRO A 76 12.55 -33.97 -32.52
CA PRO A 76 12.62 -32.52 -32.74
C PRO A 76 11.40 -31.77 -32.19
N PHE A 77 10.20 -32.35 -32.32
CA PHE A 77 8.97 -31.73 -31.83
C PHE A 77 8.85 -31.84 -30.31
N ALA A 78 9.31 -32.94 -29.71
CA ALA A 78 9.40 -33.11 -28.26
C ALA A 78 10.29 -32.04 -27.59
N ILE A 79 11.43 -31.69 -28.21
CA ILE A 79 12.31 -30.62 -27.73
C ILE A 79 11.62 -29.26 -27.80
N TYR A 80 10.87 -28.99 -28.88
CA TYR A 80 10.12 -27.76 -29.04
C TYR A 80 9.05 -27.60 -27.95
N ILE A 81 8.26 -28.65 -27.69
CA ILE A 81 7.24 -28.60 -26.62
C ILE A 81 7.89 -28.38 -25.25
N GLN A 82 9.01 -29.06 -24.96
CA GLN A 82 9.70 -28.87 -23.69
C GLN A 82 10.12 -27.40 -23.50
N LYS A 83 10.76 -26.79 -24.51
CA LYS A 83 11.16 -25.37 -24.45
C LYS A 83 9.97 -24.45 -24.25
N LEU A 84 8.85 -24.73 -24.92
CA LEU A 84 7.63 -23.94 -24.80
C LEU A 84 7.06 -24.00 -23.38
N LEU A 85 7.03 -25.19 -22.76
CA LEU A 85 6.60 -25.37 -21.38
C LEU A 85 7.56 -24.70 -20.39
N ASP A 86 8.87 -24.84 -20.59
CA ASP A 86 9.88 -24.24 -19.71
C ASP A 86 9.77 -22.71 -19.73
N GLU A 87 9.62 -22.11 -20.91
CA GLU A 87 9.42 -20.66 -21.05
C GLU A 87 8.10 -20.21 -20.41
N LEU A 88 7.01 -20.94 -20.63
CA LEU A 88 5.69 -20.63 -20.07
C LEU A 88 5.71 -20.68 -18.54
N ASN A 89 6.28 -21.74 -17.97
CA ASN A 89 6.40 -21.90 -16.53
C ASN A 89 7.33 -20.87 -15.90
N GLY A 90 8.44 -20.53 -16.58
CA GLY A 90 9.35 -19.48 -16.11
C GLY A 90 8.67 -18.11 -16.06
N GLN A 91 7.90 -17.75 -17.10
CA GLN A 91 7.10 -16.52 -17.11
C GLN A 91 6.04 -16.54 -16.01
N TRP A 92 5.33 -17.66 -15.85
CA TRP A 92 4.31 -17.82 -14.82
C TRP A 92 4.85 -17.65 -13.40
N GLU A 93 5.99 -18.28 -13.10
CA GLU A 93 6.64 -18.15 -11.79
C GLU A 93 7.09 -16.71 -11.53
N MET A 94 7.63 -16.04 -12.55
CA MET A 94 8.02 -14.64 -12.44
C MET A 94 6.80 -13.74 -12.15
N VAL A 95 5.70 -13.91 -12.89
CA VAL A 95 4.44 -13.18 -12.66
C VAL A 95 3.92 -13.40 -11.24
N CYS A 96 3.89 -14.65 -10.78
CA CYS A 96 3.50 -14.99 -9.42
C CYS A 96 4.35 -14.23 -8.39
N LYS A 97 5.68 -14.35 -8.50
CA LYS A 97 6.63 -13.73 -7.58
C LYS A 97 6.47 -12.20 -7.54
N GLN A 98 6.36 -11.57 -8.70
CA GLN A 98 6.18 -10.12 -8.82
C GLN A 98 4.85 -9.66 -8.22
N ALA A 99 3.75 -10.39 -8.49
CA ALA A 99 2.44 -10.07 -7.93
C ALA A 99 2.43 -10.11 -6.40
N TYR A 100 3.01 -11.16 -5.79
CA TYR A 100 3.13 -11.26 -4.33
C TYR A 100 4.04 -10.17 -3.75
N ALA A 101 5.17 -9.87 -4.40
CA ALA A 101 6.08 -8.82 -3.98
C ALA A 101 5.41 -7.44 -4.03
N LYS A 102 4.71 -7.12 -5.12
CA LYS A 102 3.98 -5.85 -5.30
C LYS A 102 2.88 -5.70 -4.25
N LYS A 103 2.08 -6.74 -4.02
CA LYS A 103 1.06 -6.76 -2.96
C LYS A 103 1.66 -6.49 -1.57
N SER A 104 2.77 -7.15 -1.22
CA SER A 104 3.43 -6.96 0.07
C SER A 104 3.98 -5.55 0.25
N ALA A 105 4.61 -5.01 -0.79
CA ALA A 105 5.14 -3.64 -0.80
C ALA A 105 4.03 -2.59 -0.68
N LEU A 106 2.93 -2.73 -1.43
CA LEU A 106 1.77 -1.84 -1.37
C LEU A 106 1.14 -1.82 0.03
N LYS A 107 0.94 -3.00 0.63
CA LYS A 107 0.44 -3.11 2.01
C LYS A 107 1.37 -2.42 3.00
N GLY A 108 2.67 -2.67 2.92
CA GLY A 108 3.64 -2.02 3.80
C GLY A 108 3.73 -0.50 3.60
N GLY A 109 3.55 -0.01 2.38
CA GLY A 109 3.49 1.43 2.08
C GLY A 109 2.24 2.09 2.66
N LEU A 110 1.09 1.42 2.57
CA LEU A 110 -0.16 1.89 3.15
C LEU A 110 -0.10 1.95 4.68
N ASP A 111 0.38 0.88 5.32
CA ASP A 111 0.54 0.82 6.78
C ASP A 111 1.43 1.96 7.31
N LYS A 112 2.55 2.24 6.61
CA LYS A 112 3.44 3.37 6.95
C LYS A 112 2.75 4.72 6.76
N THR A 113 2.00 4.90 5.67
CA THR A 113 1.27 6.15 5.38
C THR A 113 0.22 6.43 6.45
N MET A 114 -0.52 5.40 6.87
CA MET A 114 -1.51 5.51 7.94
C MET A 114 -0.87 5.82 9.30
N ALA A 115 0.25 5.16 9.63
CA ALA A 115 0.99 5.43 10.86
C ALA A 115 1.48 6.89 10.94
N LEU A 116 2.10 7.38 9.86
CA LEU A 116 2.57 8.77 9.78
C LEU A 116 1.43 9.79 9.92
N ARG A 117 0.27 9.54 9.30
CA ARG A 117 -0.91 10.40 9.44
C ARG A 117 -1.38 10.48 10.89
N LYS A 118 -1.37 9.34 11.60
CA LYS A 118 -1.73 9.28 13.02
C LYS A 118 -0.75 10.07 13.88
N GLU A 119 0.56 9.88 13.70
CA GLU A 119 1.59 10.64 14.42
C GLU A 119 1.48 12.15 14.18
N MET A 120 1.18 12.57 12.95
CA MET A 120 0.92 13.98 12.62
C MET A 120 -0.30 14.54 13.36
N GLN A 121 -1.40 13.78 13.46
CA GLN A 121 -2.59 14.19 14.20
C GLN A 121 -2.30 14.36 15.69
N GLU A 122 -1.59 13.39 16.30
CA GLU A 122 -1.18 13.46 17.71
C GLU A 122 -0.30 14.69 17.98
N MET A 123 0.63 15.01 17.07
CA MET A 123 1.46 16.21 17.18
C MET A 123 0.64 17.50 17.05
N GLN A 124 -0.35 17.54 16.14
CA GLN A 124 -1.24 18.69 15.99
C GLN A 124 -2.09 18.93 17.24
N GLU A 125 -2.66 17.86 17.82
CA GLU A 125 -3.44 17.94 19.06
C GLU A 125 -2.61 18.46 20.23
N TRP A 126 -1.37 17.99 20.37
CA TRP A 126 -0.46 18.46 21.42
C TRP A 126 -0.11 19.95 21.26
N SER A 127 0.13 20.42 20.03
CA SER A 127 0.40 21.85 19.75
C SER A 127 -0.81 22.76 20.00
N GLY A 128 -2.03 22.27 19.75
CA GLY A 128 -3.26 22.97 20.06
C GLY A 128 -3.52 23.06 21.56
N SER A 129 -3.21 21.99 22.30
CA SER A 129 -3.37 21.90 23.76
C SER A 129 -2.33 22.74 24.51
N THR A 130 -1.10 22.86 23.99
CA THR A 130 -0.01 23.62 24.62
C THR A 130 0.00 25.11 24.30
N ARG A 131 -0.92 25.62 23.45
CA ARG A 131 -1.07 27.08 23.24
C ARG A 131 -1.77 27.68 24.46
N PRO A 132 -1.08 28.44 25.34
CA PRO A 132 -1.71 28.93 26.56
C PRO A 132 -2.89 29.85 26.21
N ARG A 133 -4.05 29.60 26.82
CA ARG A 133 -5.12 30.60 26.95
C ARG A 133 -4.45 31.83 27.54
N LYS A 134 -4.41 32.95 26.80
CA LYS A 134 -4.10 34.24 27.41
C LYS A 134 -5.16 34.46 28.50
N THR A 135 -4.80 34.25 29.76
CA THR A 135 -5.62 34.64 30.90
C THR A 135 -5.72 36.17 30.84
N THR A 136 -6.90 36.65 30.47
CA THR A 136 -7.27 38.06 30.55
C THR A 136 -6.99 38.54 31.97
N GLY A 137 -6.11 39.53 32.10
CA GLY A 137 -5.54 39.97 33.37
C GLY A 137 -6.60 40.36 34.40
N GLU A 138 -6.54 39.70 35.56
CA GLU A 138 -7.11 40.19 36.80
C GLU A 138 -6.43 41.52 37.16
N ARG A 139 -7.18 42.61 37.06
CA ARG A 139 -6.81 43.89 37.67
C ARG A 139 -7.05 43.77 39.17
N LEU A 140 -6.03 43.38 39.93
CA LEU A 140 -6.04 43.46 41.40
C LEU A 140 -6.14 44.93 41.81
N HIS A 141 -7.31 45.31 42.35
CA HIS A 141 -7.51 46.61 42.98
C HIS A 141 -7.08 46.49 44.44
N ILE A 142 -5.84 46.87 44.73
CA ILE A 142 -5.31 46.95 46.09
C ILE A 142 -5.66 48.33 46.64
N GLN A 143 -6.76 48.45 47.40
CA GLN A 143 -7.00 49.64 48.22
C GLN A 143 -6.34 49.43 49.57
N ASN A 144 -5.31 50.25 49.80
CA ASN A 144 -4.46 50.29 50.97
C ASN A 144 -5.26 50.70 52.22
N THR A 145 -5.45 49.76 53.15
CA THR A 145 -5.89 50.05 54.52
C THR A 145 -4.69 50.48 55.36
N GLY A 146 -4.43 51.79 55.41
CA GLY A 146 -3.45 52.40 56.30
C GLY A 146 -4.14 53.27 57.34
N GLY A 147 -4.53 52.68 58.47
CA GLY A 147 -4.91 53.41 59.67
C GLY A 147 -3.73 53.42 60.65
N ALA A 148 -3.34 54.62 61.12
CA ALA A 148 -2.57 54.96 62.33
C ALA A 148 -1.89 56.33 62.07
N THR A 149 -1.78 57.32 62.96
CA THR A 149 -2.21 57.57 64.34
C THR A 149 -1.77 59.02 64.68
N GLN A 150 -2.53 59.70 65.53
CA GLN A 150 -2.12 60.71 66.53
C GLN A 150 -1.25 61.93 66.14
N GLY A 151 -1.87 63.11 66.24
CA GLY A 151 -1.56 64.08 67.31
C GLY A 151 -0.29 64.94 67.19
N CYS A 152 -0.46 66.26 67.07
CA CYS A 152 0.08 67.29 67.99
C CYS A 152 -0.15 68.72 67.47
N GLY A 153 -0.88 69.53 68.25
CA GLY A 153 -0.45 70.87 68.70
C GLY A 153 -0.48 72.07 67.76
N GLY A 154 -1.33 73.06 68.12
CA GLY A 154 -0.84 74.42 68.39
C GLY A 154 -1.24 75.56 67.44
N ALA A 155 -2.05 76.51 67.98
CA ALA A 155 -1.95 77.98 67.88
C ALA A 155 -2.00 78.65 66.46
N GLN A 156 -2.49 79.86 66.19
CA GLN A 156 -3.11 81.00 66.88
C GLN A 156 -3.50 82.02 65.76
N GLY A 157 -4.46 82.92 66.02
CA GLY A 157 -4.67 84.21 65.31
C GLY A 157 -5.38 84.12 63.95
N VAL A 158 -6.37 84.94 63.60
CA VAL A 158 -6.62 86.37 63.91
C VAL A 158 -8.13 86.59 64.06
#